data_AF-A0A5S4SM28-F1
#
_entry.id   AF-A0A5S4SM28-F1
#
_cell.length_a   1.000
_cell.length_b   1.000
_cell.length_c   1.000
_cell.angle_alpha   90.00
_cell.angle_beta   90.00
_cell.angle_gamma   90.00
#
_symmetry.space_group_name_H-M   'P 1'
#
loop_
_entity.id
_entity.type
_entity.pdbx_description
1 polymer ?
#
loop_
_entity_poly.entity_id
_entity_poly.type
_entity_poly.pdbx_seq_one_letter_code
_entity_poly.pdbx_strand_id
1 'polypeptide(L)'
;MAYRQKTILATGADCAAASTKIARPRLDPLQDFDQLPNVAHVRVDVVQALFACSRATVWRHVKSGHIPAPVKISTRITGWQVGALRKHLMAMN
;
A
#
# COMPACT_ATOMS: atom_id res chain seq x y z
N MET A 1 7.47 -65.71 14.24
CA MET A 1 6.37 -65.05 13.51
C MET A 1 6.96 -64.03 12.56
N ALA A 2 7.21 -64.44 11.31
CA ALA A 2 7.81 -63.62 10.27
C ALA A 2 6.74 -62.66 9.71
N TYR A 3 6.86 -61.38 9.99
CA TYR A 3 5.99 -60.37 9.37
C TYR A 3 6.64 -59.86 8.08
N ARG A 4 5.84 -59.97 7.02
CA ARG A 4 6.19 -59.97 5.60
C ARG A 4 6.62 -58.57 5.15
N GLN A 5 7.87 -58.46 4.69
CA GLN A 5 8.37 -57.32 3.93
C GLN A 5 7.39 -56.98 2.80
N LYS A 6 6.82 -55.77 2.82
CA LYS A 6 6.34 -55.11 1.62
C LYS A 6 7.17 -53.86 1.41
N THR A 7 8.26 -54.06 0.67
CA THR A 7 9.13 -53.04 0.11
C THR A 7 8.30 -52.10 -0.76
N ILE A 8 8.27 -50.82 -0.43
CA ILE A 8 7.93 -49.74 -1.37
C ILE A 8 9.26 -49.03 -1.66
N LEU A 9 9.82 -49.33 -2.83
CA LEU A 9 11.04 -48.70 -3.34
C LEU A 9 10.75 -47.24 -3.71
N ALA A 10 11.73 -46.39 -3.42
CA ALA A 10 11.71 -44.95 -3.51
C ALA A 10 11.51 -44.39 -4.93
N THR A 11 10.98 -43.17 -5.01
CA THR A 11 11.38 -42.18 -6.01
C THR A 11 11.42 -40.84 -5.30
N GLY A 12 12.62 -40.26 -5.20
CA GLY A 12 12.82 -38.94 -4.64
C GLY A 12 12.22 -37.87 -5.54
N ALA A 13 11.62 -36.86 -4.93
CA ALA A 13 11.51 -35.50 -5.46
C ALA A 13 11.02 -34.61 -4.32
N ASP A 14 11.93 -33.77 -3.81
CA ASP A 14 11.60 -32.59 -3.05
C ASP A 14 10.69 -31.68 -3.90
N CYS A 15 9.59 -31.19 -3.34
CA CYS A 15 9.03 -29.91 -3.80
C CYS A 15 8.12 -29.30 -2.72
N ALA A 16 8.65 -28.23 -2.14
CA ALA A 16 8.04 -27.34 -1.17
C ALA A 16 6.57 -27.02 -1.47
N ALA A 17 5.73 -27.11 -0.44
CA ALA A 17 4.44 -26.44 -0.42
C ALA A 17 4.69 -24.92 -0.61
N ALA A 18 4.50 -24.46 -1.85
CA ALA A 18 4.63 -23.06 -2.20
C ALA A 18 3.58 -22.26 -1.44
N SER A 19 4.03 -21.56 -0.39
CA SER A 19 3.31 -20.44 0.21
C SER A 19 3.14 -19.38 -0.87
N THR A 20 2.05 -19.46 -1.62
CA THR A 20 1.71 -18.47 -2.62
C THR A 20 1.39 -17.20 -1.86
N LYS A 21 2.39 -16.30 -1.77
CA LYS A 21 2.14 -14.89 -1.43
C LYS A 21 1.08 -14.42 -2.42
N ILE A 22 -0.16 -14.33 -1.98
CA ILE A 22 -1.19 -13.62 -2.73
C ILE A 22 -0.67 -12.18 -2.79
N ALA A 23 -0.09 -11.81 -3.93
CA ALA A 23 0.24 -10.43 -4.22
C ALA A 23 -1.11 -9.72 -4.26
N ARG A 24 -1.49 -9.10 -3.13
CA ARG A 24 -2.71 -8.30 -3.10
C ARG A 24 -2.59 -7.31 -4.26
N PRO A 25 -3.57 -7.25 -5.17
CA PRO A 25 -3.52 -6.27 -6.24
C PRO A 25 -3.29 -4.93 -5.57
N ARG A 26 -2.18 -4.28 -5.93
CA ARG A 26 -1.89 -2.95 -5.43
C ARG A 26 -2.91 -2.06 -6.12
N LEU A 27 -4.02 -1.79 -5.43
CA LEU A 27 -5.04 -0.88 -5.93
C LEU A 27 -4.34 0.39 -6.41
N ASP A 28 -4.65 0.81 -7.64
CA ASP A 28 -4.04 1.98 -8.22
C ASP A 28 -4.49 3.20 -7.44
N PRO A 29 -3.60 3.89 -6.70
CA PRO A 29 -3.99 4.95 -5.78
C PRO A 29 -4.70 6.11 -6.47
N LEU A 30 -4.51 6.25 -7.78
CA LEU A 30 -5.07 7.31 -8.61
C LEU A 30 -6.49 6.98 -9.06
N GLN A 31 -6.76 5.73 -9.45
CA GLN A 31 -8.07 5.31 -9.93
C GLN A 31 -9.14 5.43 -8.83
N ASP A 32 -8.77 5.04 -7.61
CA ASP A 32 -9.65 5.08 -6.45
C ASP A 32 -9.82 6.50 -5.88
N PHE A 33 -8.86 7.40 -6.16
CA PHE A 33 -8.84 8.75 -5.59
C PHE A 33 -10.04 9.61 -6.00
N ASP A 34 -10.49 9.48 -7.25
CA ASP A 34 -11.61 10.27 -7.77
C ASP A 34 -12.96 9.81 -7.20
N GLN A 35 -13.09 8.52 -6.89
CA GLN A 35 -14.30 7.94 -6.30
C GLN A 35 -14.46 8.22 -4.80
N LEU A 36 -13.39 8.63 -4.13
CA LEU A 36 -13.41 8.88 -2.69
C LEU A 36 -14.16 10.18 -2.34
N PRO A 37 -14.97 10.17 -1.25
CA PRO A 37 -15.63 11.38 -0.77
C PRO A 37 -14.60 12.34 -0.15
N ASN A 38 -14.91 13.64 -0.12
CA ASN A 38 -13.99 14.68 0.37
C ASN A 38 -13.57 14.51 1.84
N VAL A 39 -14.40 13.84 2.65
CA VAL A 39 -14.14 13.55 4.07
C VAL A 39 -13.17 12.37 4.27
N ALA A 40 -12.93 11.55 3.24
CA ALA A 40 -12.04 10.41 3.36
C ALA A 40 -10.60 10.81 3.63
N HIS A 41 -9.89 9.94 4.38
CA HIS A 41 -8.48 10.12 4.70
C HIS A 41 -7.61 9.16 3.89
N VAL A 42 -6.60 9.70 3.22
CA VAL A 42 -5.63 8.93 2.44
C VAL A 42 -4.26 8.88 3.10
N ARG A 43 -3.51 7.83 2.77
CA ARG A 43 -2.14 7.58 3.26
C ARG A 43 -1.11 8.19 2.31
N VAL A 44 0.14 8.21 2.78
CA VAL A 44 1.28 8.77 2.03
C VAL A 44 1.52 8.12 0.66
N ASP A 45 1.06 6.89 0.44
CA ASP A 45 1.21 6.21 -0.85
C ASP A 45 0.37 6.85 -1.95
N VAL A 46 -0.83 7.31 -1.61
CA VAL A 46 -1.71 8.06 -2.53
C VAL A 46 -1.10 9.43 -2.82
N VAL A 47 -0.61 10.12 -1.80
CA VAL A 47 0.02 11.44 -1.95
C VAL A 47 1.28 11.34 -2.83
N GLN A 48 2.09 10.29 -2.68
CA GLN A 48 3.25 10.05 -3.55
C GLN A 48 2.82 9.89 -5.02
N ALA A 49 1.75 9.14 -5.28
CA ALA A 49 1.24 8.95 -6.63
C ALA A 49 0.70 10.27 -7.22
N LEU A 50 -0.06 11.05 -6.43
CA LEU A 50 -0.67 12.31 -6.89
C LEU A 50 0.37 13.37 -7.25
N PHE A 51 1.42 13.52 -6.45
CA PHE A 51 2.47 14.52 -6.68
C PHE A 51 3.66 13.97 -7.48
N ALA A 52 3.61 12.72 -7.95
CA ALA A 52 4.72 12.01 -8.61
C ALA A 52 6.06 12.13 -7.85
N CYS A 53 5.99 12.05 -6.52
CA CYS A 53 7.12 12.29 -5.60
C CYS A 53 7.45 11.04 -4.78
N SER A 54 8.72 10.89 -4.40
CA SER A 54 9.10 9.89 -3.41
C SER A 54 8.59 10.26 -2.01
N ARG A 55 8.40 9.26 -1.13
CA ARG A 55 7.94 9.46 0.26
C ARG A 55 8.74 10.51 1.03
N ALA A 56 10.07 10.51 0.89
CA ALA A 56 10.94 11.46 1.57
C ALA A 56 10.69 12.90 1.08
N THR A 57 10.49 13.06 -0.23
CA THR A 57 10.19 14.35 -0.85
C THR A 57 8.82 14.86 -0.43
N VAL A 58 7.81 14.00 -0.26
CA VAL A 58 6.51 14.38 0.30
C VAL A 58 6.68 15.04 1.67
N TRP A 59 7.44 14.43 2.58
CA TRP A 59 7.66 15.00 3.92
C TRP A 59 8.44 16.32 3.89
N ARG A 60 9.41 16.46 2.99
CA ARG A 60 10.11 17.74 2.75
C ARG A 60 9.14 18.82 2.29
N HIS A 61 8.25 18.48 1.35
CA HIS A 61 7.24 19.40 0.82
C HIS A 61 6.16 19.76 1.83
N VAL A 62 5.79 18.82 2.72
CA VAL A 62 4.93 19.11 3.87
C VAL A 62 5.60 20.12 4.79
N LYS A 63 6.90 19.95 5.08
CA LYS A 63 7.65 20.89 5.93
C LYS A 63 7.80 22.27 5.29
N SER A 64 7.97 22.33 3.97
CA SER A 64 8.07 23.59 3.23
C SER A 64 6.71 24.22 2.90
N GLY A 65 5.59 23.56 3.20
CA GLY A 65 4.25 24.05 2.91
C GLY A 65 3.79 23.88 1.45
N HIS A 66 4.52 23.15 0.62
CA HIS A 66 4.11 22.83 -0.76
C HIS A 66 3.03 21.76 -0.83
N ILE A 67 2.87 20.93 0.19
CA ILE A 67 1.79 19.94 0.31
C ILE A 67 1.00 20.29 1.58
N PRO A 68 -0.33 20.15 1.60
CA PRO A 68 -1.14 20.42 2.78
C PRO A 68 -0.66 19.65 4.01
N ALA A 69 -0.82 20.26 5.18
CA ALA A 69 -0.41 19.65 6.44
C ALA A 69 -1.17 18.33 6.71
N PRO A 70 -0.48 17.27 7.17
CA PRO A 70 -1.11 16.00 7.53
C PRO A 70 -1.96 16.14 8.79
N VAL A 71 -3.08 15.43 8.82
CA VAL A 71 -3.92 15.28 10.01
C VAL A 71 -3.47 14.03 10.77
N LYS A 72 -3.23 14.18 12.07
CA LYS A 72 -2.92 13.05 12.96
C LYS A 72 -4.23 12.37 13.37
N ILE A 73 -4.48 11.17 12.87
CA ILE A 73 -5.68 10.38 13.15
C ILE A 73 -5.49 9.57 14.44
N SER A 74 -4.30 9.00 14.63
CA SER A 74 -3.95 8.19 15.80
C SER A 74 -2.48 8.40 16.17
N THR A 75 -2.01 7.78 17.26
CA THR A 75 -0.64 7.87 17.77
C THR A 75 0.42 7.59 16.70
N ARG A 76 0.16 6.63 15.80
CA ARG A 76 1.09 6.21 14.73
C ARG A 76 0.57 6.46 13.32
N ILE A 77 -0.61 7.06 13.19
CA ILE A 77 -1.31 7.18 11.91
C ILE A 77 -1.54 8.65 11.59
N THR A 78 -0.92 9.09 10.52
CA THR A 78 -1.17 10.36 9.86
C THR A 78 -1.82 10.11 8.50
N GLY A 79 -2.71 11.00 8.11
CA GLY A 79 -3.39 10.94 6.82
C GLY A 79 -3.78 12.33 6.34
N TRP A 80 -4.18 12.42 5.08
CA TRP A 80 -4.63 13.65 4.44
C TRP A 80 -6.10 13.53 4.06
N GLN A 81 -6.86 14.61 4.24
CA GLN A 81 -8.22 14.64 3.72
C GLN A 81 -8.21 14.82 2.21
N VAL A 82 -9.00 14.02 1.50
CA VAL A 82 -9.15 14.10 0.04
C VAL A 82 -9.60 15.50 -0.39
N GLY A 83 -10.55 16.10 0.32
CA GLY A 83 -11.03 17.45 0.02
C GLY A 83 -9.94 18.52 0.13
N ALA A 84 -9.02 18.39 1.09
CA ALA A 84 -7.90 19.33 1.23
C ALA A 84 -6.89 19.18 0.07
N LEU A 85 -6.60 17.94 -0.34
CA LEU A 85 -5.74 17.66 -1.49
C LEU A 85 -6.36 18.20 -2.79
N ARG A 86 -7.65 17.95 -3.03
CA ARG A 86 -8.35 18.45 -4.22
C ARG A 86 -8.33 19.98 -4.30
N LYS A 87 -8.65 20.66 -3.20
CA LYS A 87 -8.57 22.14 -3.12
C LYS A 87 -7.17 22.66 -3.41
N HIS A 88 -6.15 21.97 -2.92
CA HIS A 88 -4.76 22.37 -3.14
C HIS A 88 -4.34 22.19 -4.61
N LEU A 89 -4.72 21.08 -5.24
CA LEU A 89 -4.47 20.83 -6.67
C LEU A 89 -5.19 21.88 -7.55
N MET A 90 -6.44 22.22 -7.22
CA MET A 90 -7.19 23.25 -7.93
C MET A 90 -6.58 24.65 -7.76
N ALA A 91 -5.98 24.97 -6.61
CA ALA A 91 -5.37 26.27 -6.38
C ALA A 91 -4.01 26.44 -7.08
N MET A 92 -3.37 25.35 -7.50
CA MET A 92 -2.09 25.34 -8.19
C MET A 92 -2.23 25.45 -9.73
N ASN A 93 -3.41 25.17 -10.26
CA ASN A 93 -3.75 25.24 -11.69
C ASN A 93 -4.45 26.55 -12.04
#